data_AF-A0A250JIV2-F1
#
_entry.id   AF-A0A250JIV2-F1
#
_cell.length_a   1.000
_cell.length_b   1.000
_cell.length_c   1.000
_cell.angle_alpha   90.00
_cell.angle_beta   90.00
_cell.angle_gamma   90.00
#
_symmetry.space_group_name_H-M   'P 1'
#
loop_
_entity.id
_entity.type
_entity.pdbx_description
1 polymer ?
#
loop_
_entity_poly.entity_id
_entity_poly.type
_entity_poly.pdbx_seq_one_letter_code
_entity_poly.pdbx_strand_id
1 'polypeptide(L)'
;MGLATAVYGRIERGYMTPSLLSLMRLCAVLELDANALLGFTSSTPLPWLVSEPAPAHARPAVSRLRPLLQRLPRQQVLALANLADCMLPTPETRDPGEPQGTEDS
;
A
#
# COMPACT_ATOMS: atom_id res chain seq x y z
N MET A 1 27.42 5.26 -0.53
CA MET A 1 26.83 5.92 0.66
C MET A 1 27.76 6.83 1.43
N GLY A 2 29.05 6.98 1.07
CA GLY A 2 29.93 8.03 1.62
C GLY A 2 30.09 7.99 3.14
N LEU A 3 29.83 6.84 3.76
CA LEU A 3 29.87 6.66 5.21
C LEU A 3 31.27 6.16 5.59
N ALA A 4 31.92 6.83 6.55
CA ALA A 4 33.19 6.34 7.06
C ALA A 4 33.00 4.98 7.77
N THR A 5 33.96 4.07 7.62
CA THR A 5 33.89 2.71 8.18
C THR A 5 33.66 2.70 9.69
N ALA A 6 34.27 3.65 10.41
CA ALA A 6 34.07 3.81 11.85
C ALA A 6 32.62 4.19 12.20
N VAL A 7 31.96 5.01 11.37
CA VAL A 7 30.56 5.41 11.57
C VAL A 7 29.63 4.23 11.27
N TYR A 8 29.90 3.50 10.19
CA TYR A 8 29.18 2.27 9.87
C TYR A 8 29.26 1.25 11.01
N GLY A 9 30.47 0.98 11.53
CA GLY A 9 30.66 0.02 12.61
C GLY A 9 30.00 0.42 13.94
N ARG A 10 29.81 1.73 14.19
CA ARG A 10 29.03 2.20 15.34
C ARG A 10 27.54 1.99 15.15
N ILE A 11 27.03 2.17 13.93
CA ILE A 11 25.62 1.91 13.59
C ILE A 11 25.30 0.42 13.76
N GLU A 12 26.14 -0.48 13.22
CA GLU A 12 25.94 -1.93 13.36
C GLU A 12 25.90 -2.42 14.81
N ARG A 13 26.65 -1.77 15.70
CA ARG A 13 26.71 -2.11 17.13
C ARG A 13 25.67 -1.37 17.97
N GLY A 14 24.82 -0.53 17.36
CA GLY A 14 23.80 0.24 18.08
C GLY A 14 24.31 1.44 18.89
N TYR A 15 25.58 1.84 18.73
CA TYR A 15 26.16 3.01 19.40
C TYR A 15 25.83 4.35 18.71
N MET A 16 25.08 4.29 17.60
CA MET A 16 24.67 5.45 16.83
C MET A 16 23.44 5.09 15.99
N THR A 17 22.42 5.95 16.02
CA THR A 17 21.28 5.87 15.11
C THR A 17 21.57 6.67 13.84
N PRO A 18 21.33 6.11 12.64
CA PRO A 18 21.46 6.86 11.41
C PRO A 18 20.37 7.92 11.31
N SER A 19 20.63 9.02 10.59
CA SER A 19 19.56 9.90 10.14
C SER A 19 18.67 9.17 9.12
N LEU A 20 17.43 9.63 8.95
CA LEU A 20 16.48 9.02 8.02
C LEU A 20 17.04 8.91 6.60
N LEU A 21 17.72 9.95 6.10
CA LEU A 21 18.32 9.92 4.76
C LEU A 21 19.44 8.87 4.65
N SER A 22 20.28 8.75 5.67
CA SER A 22 21.36 7.74 5.71
C SER A 22 20.80 6.32 5.81
N LEU A 23 19.71 6.14 6.55
CA LEU A 23 18.97 4.88 6.63
C LEU A 23 18.41 4.48 5.26
N MET A 24 17.65 5.37 4.60
CA MET A 24 17.07 5.10 3.27
C MET A 24 18.14 4.73 2.24
N ARG A 25 19.28 5.40 2.33
CA ARG A 25 20.48 5.10 1.55
C ARG A 25 21.00 3.69 1.84
N LEU A 26 21.18 3.33 3.11
CA LEU A 26 21.60 1.98 3.49
C LEU A 26 20.61 0.92 2.99
N CYS A 27 19.31 1.12 3.19
CA CYS A 27 18.24 0.24 2.69
C CYS A 27 18.32 0.04 1.17
N ALA A 28 18.55 1.10 0.40
CA ALA A 28 18.65 1.02 -1.05
C ALA A 28 19.86 0.21 -1.55
N VAL A 29 21.01 0.29 -0.86
CA VAL A 29 22.22 -0.47 -1.24
C VAL A 29 22.18 -1.90 -0.75
N LEU A 30 21.57 -2.15 0.40
CA LEU A 30 21.46 -3.47 1.00
C LEU A 30 20.21 -4.24 0.50
N GLU A 31 19.38 -3.60 -0.32
CA GLU A 31 18.09 -4.14 -0.80
C GLU A 31 17.18 -4.60 0.35
N LEU A 32 17.18 -3.83 1.45
CA LEU A 32 16.40 -4.12 2.65
C LEU A 32 15.21 -3.17 2.77
N ASP A 33 14.09 -3.69 3.28
CA ASP A 33 12.93 -2.89 3.64
C ASP A 33 13.20 -2.07 4.92
N ALA A 34 12.86 -0.78 4.87
CA ALA A 34 13.10 0.14 5.99
C ALA A 34 12.23 -0.18 7.21
N ASN A 35 10.99 -0.66 6.99
CA ASN A 35 10.11 -1.03 8.09
C ASN A 35 10.62 -2.29 8.78
N ALA A 36 11.09 -3.27 8.01
CA ALA A 36 11.76 -4.44 8.55
C ALA A 36 12.99 -4.07 9.40
N LEU A 37 13.83 -3.15 8.90
CA LEU A 37 15.06 -2.74 9.60
C LEU A 37 14.79 -1.92 10.87
N LEU A 38 13.70 -1.16 10.91
CA LEU A 38 13.28 -0.39 12.08
C LEU A 38 12.45 -1.20 13.08
N GLY A 39 12.23 -2.48 12.84
CA GLY A 39 11.38 -3.32 13.69
C GLY A 39 9.89 -2.97 13.61
N PHE A 40 9.47 -2.23 12.57
CA PHE A 40 8.07 -2.00 12.21
C PHE A 40 7.44 -3.21 11.51
N THR A 41 8.03 -4.40 11.64
CA THR A 41 7.32 -5.67 11.39
C THR A 41 6.24 -5.83 12.46
N SER A 42 5.18 -5.04 12.37
CA SER A 42 3.98 -5.35 13.10
C SER A 42 3.51 -6.72 12.59
N SER A 43 3.30 -7.66 13.51
CA SER A 43 2.60 -8.93 13.22
C SER A 43 1.26 -8.68 12.49
N THR A 44 0.74 -7.46 12.62
CA THR A 44 -0.41 -6.93 11.89
C THR A 44 0.03 -5.74 11.03
N PRO A 45 0.29 -5.90 9.73
CA PRO A 45 0.65 -4.77 8.88
C PRO A 45 -0.46 -3.69 8.91
N LEU A 46 -0.07 -2.41 8.90
CA LEU A 46 -1.03 -1.30 8.91
C LEU A 46 -2.00 -1.46 7.72
N PRO A 47 -3.31 -1.17 7.86
CA PRO A 47 -4.32 -1.46 6.83
C PRO A 47 -4.01 -0.90 5.44
N TRP A 48 -3.24 0.18 5.36
CA TRP A 48 -2.81 0.81 4.11
C TRP A 48 -1.48 0.27 3.54
N LEU A 49 -0.71 -0.50 4.33
CA LEU A 49 0.57 -1.12 3.98
C LEU A 49 0.38 -2.61 3.64
N VAL A 50 -0.73 -3.23 4.07
CA VAL A 50 -1.13 -4.54 3.57
C VAL A 50 -1.54 -4.38 2.11
N SER A 51 -0.66 -4.73 1.18
CA SER A 51 -1.16 -5.26 -0.08
C SER A 51 -1.82 -6.58 0.32
N GLU A 52 -3.14 -6.54 0.52
CA GLU A 52 -3.95 -7.70 0.89
C GLU A 52 -3.43 -8.90 0.07
N PRO A 53 -2.94 -9.98 0.71
CA PRO A 53 -2.45 -11.13 -0.03
C PRO A 53 -3.60 -11.51 -0.94
N ALA A 54 -3.37 -11.31 -2.23
CA ALA A 54 -4.39 -11.50 -3.23
C ALA A 54 -5.01 -12.87 -2.90
N PRO A 55 -6.34 -12.96 -2.70
CA PRO A 55 -6.94 -14.21 -2.25
C PRO A 55 -6.39 -15.35 -3.11
N ALA A 56 -6.30 -16.59 -2.63
CA ALA A 56 -5.82 -17.69 -3.47
C ALA A 56 -6.61 -17.83 -4.80
N HIS A 57 -7.75 -17.13 -4.92
CA HIS A 57 -8.59 -16.93 -6.09
C HIS A 57 -8.57 -15.49 -6.66
N ALA A 58 -7.52 -14.71 -6.43
CA ALA A 58 -7.35 -13.38 -6.97
C ALA A 58 -7.55 -13.49 -8.47
N ARG A 59 -8.66 -12.89 -8.93
CA ARG A 59 -9.12 -13.01 -10.31
C ARG A 59 -7.90 -12.76 -11.20
N PRO A 60 -7.44 -13.72 -12.00
CA PRO A 60 -6.15 -13.63 -12.69
C PRO A 60 -6.07 -12.41 -13.62
N ALA A 61 -7.19 -11.75 -13.90
CA ALA A 61 -7.26 -10.46 -14.57
C ALA A 61 -6.58 -9.30 -13.79
N VAL A 62 -6.77 -9.18 -12.47
CA VAL A 62 -6.23 -8.05 -11.68
C VAL A 62 -4.72 -8.16 -11.52
N SER A 63 -4.21 -9.37 -11.26
CA SER A 63 -2.76 -9.63 -11.18
C SER A 63 -2.04 -9.39 -12.51
N ARG A 64 -2.72 -9.62 -13.65
CA ARG A 64 -2.21 -9.31 -15.00
C ARG A 64 -2.23 -7.81 -15.30
N LEU A 65 -3.11 -7.04 -14.67
CA LEU A 65 -3.27 -5.61 -14.91
C LEU A 65 -2.15 -4.78 -14.27
N ARG A 66 -1.62 -5.20 -13.12
CA ARG A 66 -0.52 -4.51 -12.43
C ARG A 66 0.75 -4.27 -13.29
N PRO A 67 1.36 -5.27 -13.96
CA PRO A 67 2.50 -5.01 -14.83
C PRO A 67 2.13 -4.17 -16.08
N LEU A 68 0.87 -4.18 -16.51
CA LEU A 68 0.40 -3.29 -17.59
C LEU A 68 0.33 -1.84 -17.11
N LEU A 69 -0.16 -1.58 -15.90
CA LEU A 69 -0.19 -0.26 -15.29
C LEU A 69 1.20 0.36 -15.13
N GLN A 70 2.20 -0.45 -14.76
CA GLN A 70 3.59 0.01 -14.62
C GLN A 70 4.22 0.48 -15.93
N ARG A 71 3.63 0.11 -17.08
CA ARG A 71 4.10 0.51 -18.42
C ARG A 71 3.37 1.75 -18.95
N LEU A 72 2.35 2.24 -18.25
CA LEU A 72 1.56 3.39 -18.68
C LEU A 72 2.12 4.70 -18.09
N PRO A 73 2.10 5.80 -18.86
CA PRO A 73 2.40 7.12 -18.33
C PRO A 73 1.34 7.56 -17.32
N ARG A 74 1.72 8.43 -16.38
CA ARG A 74 0.88 8.88 -15.26
C ARG A 74 -0.52 9.33 -15.67
N GLN A 75 -0.64 10.05 -16.79
CA GLN A 75 -1.94 10.53 -17.29
C GLN A 75 -2.90 9.39 -17.65
N GLN A 76 -2.39 8.29 -18.21
CA GLN A 76 -3.19 7.14 -18.60
C GLN A 76 -3.63 6.30 -17.39
N VAL A 77 -2.79 6.23 -16.36
CA VAL A 77 -3.16 5.60 -15.08
C VAL A 77 -4.30 6.38 -14.40
N LEU A 78 -4.25 7.71 -14.41
CA LEU A 78 -5.31 8.55 -13.84
C LEU A 78 -6.63 8.42 -14.62
N ALA A 79 -6.59 8.38 -15.95
CA ALA A 79 -7.78 8.16 -16.76
C ALA A 79 -8.43 6.80 -16.48
N LEU A 80 -7.63 5.75 -16.30
CA LEU A 80 -8.13 4.42 -15.94
C LEU A 80 -8.75 4.38 -14.54
N ALA A 81 -8.17 5.09 -13.56
CA ALA A 81 -8.74 5.22 -12.23
C ALA A 81 -10.14 5.87 -12.27
N ASN A 82 -10.28 6.99 -13.00
CA ASN A 82 -11.58 7.65 -13.17
C ASN A 82 -12.63 6.74 -13.84
N LEU A 83 -12.20 5.93 -14.83
CA LEU A 83 -13.10 4.98 -15.49
C LEU A 83 -13.55 3.87 -14.53
N ALA A 84 -12.63 3.37 -13.71
CA ALA A 84 -12.95 2.39 -12.68
C ALA A 84 -13.98 2.94 -11.67
N ASP A 85 -13.83 4.20 -11.25
CA ASP A 85 -14.79 4.87 -10.36
C ASP A 85 -16.19 4.96 -10.98
N CYS A 86 -16.30 5.20 -12.28
CA CYS A 86 -17.61 5.19 -12.98
C CYS A 86 -18.22 3.79 -13.11
N MET A 87 -17.41 2.73 -13.06
CA MET A 87 -17.84 1.34 -13.21
C MET A 87 -18.21 0.69 -11.87
N LEU A 88 -17.84 1.31 -10.75
CA LEU A 88 -18.22 0.84 -9.42
C LEU A 88 -19.66 1.28 -9.12
N PRO A 89 -20.50 0.39 -8.56
CA PRO A 89 -21.83 0.77 -8.14
C PRO A 89 -21.73 1.86 -7.08
N THR A 90 -22.24 3.06 -7.38
CA THR A 90 -22.43 4.12 -6.38
C THR A 90 -23.40 3.63 -5.30
N PRO A 91 -23.12 3.85 -4.01
CA PRO A 91 -23.98 3.39 -2.92
C PRO A 91 -25.37 4.07 -2.85
N GLU A 92 -25.69 4.96 -3.80
CA GLU A 92 -26.99 5.65 -3.92
C GLU A 92 -28.06 4.77 -4.59
N THR A 93 -28.23 3.56 -4.10
CA THR A 93 -29.47 2.80 -4.28
C THR A 93 -29.80 2.07 -2.99
N ARG A 94 -29.75 2.80 -1.88
CA ARG A 94 -30.53 2.45 -0.69
C ARG A 94 -31.88 3.12 -0.87
N ASP A 95 -32.85 2.35 -1.34
CA ASP A 95 -34.25 2.71 -1.48
C ASP A 95 -34.77 3.39 -0.20
N PRO A 96 -35.10 4.70 -0.20
CA PRO A 96 -35.88 5.34 0.85
C PRO A 96 -37.34 5.35 0.37
N GLY A 97 -37.98 4.18 0.40
CA GLY A 97 -39.20 3.98 -0.37
C GLY A 97 -40.18 2.95 0.16
N GLU A 98 -40.32 2.78 1.47
CA GLU A 98 -41.61 2.33 2.01
C GLU A 98 -42.11 3.29 3.10
N PRO A 99 -43.02 4.22 2.73
CA PRO A 99 -43.95 4.81 3.67
C PRO A 99 -45.28 4.02 3.68
N GLN A 100 -45.90 4.03 4.87
CA GLN A 100 -47.30 3.67 5.20
C GLN A 100 -47.60 2.17 5.25
N GLY A 101 -48.35 1.66 6.22
CA GLY A 101 -49.23 2.28 7.20
C GLY A 101 -50.14 1.18 7.73
N THR A 102 -50.29 1.12 9.05
CA THR A 102 -51.57 1.23 9.75
C THR A 102 -52.50 0.02 9.76
N GLU A 103 -52.95 -0.27 10.99
CA GLU A 103 -54.29 -0.74 11.40
C GLU A 103 -54.64 -2.23 11.36
N ASP A 104 -54.85 -2.73 12.59
CA ASP A 104 -55.96 -3.56 13.09
C ASP A 104 -56.29 -4.90 12.40
N SER A 105 -56.03 -5.99 13.14
CA SER A 105 -57.08 -6.92 13.66
C SER A 105 -56.50 -7.90 14.67
#